data_AF-R0G1Q6-F1
#
_entry.id   AF-R0G1Q6-F1
#
_cell.length_a   1.000
_cell.length_b   1.000
_cell.length_c   1.000
_cell.angle_alpha   90.00
_cell.angle_beta   90.00
_cell.angle_gamma   90.00
#
_symmetry.space_group_name_H-M   'P 1'
#
loop_
_entity.id
_entity.type
_entity.pdbx_description
1 polymer ?
#
loop_
_entity_poly.entity_id
_entity_poly.type
_entity_poly.pdbx_seq_one_letter_code
_entity_poly.pdbx_strand_id
1 'polypeptide(L)'
;MALLVYWYDFICFAIVAAAIVTSLWFLLRRERGFIGIDDTAQDSLLLVYRSERLGSARLWTSCWRRLHPGWLLFTRSTSFLSMAALLAWDVIKWDASIFVYYTEWTFMLVIIYFAMGIVASVNGCLKYSKELTLEISEDALVEKVEVEFRQRLGAYGYIMQIIFQTSAGAVVLTDIVFWLVIVPFLSNSHFGLNTLMICMHTTNAGFLLLETVLNSLPLPWFRMGYFVLWSSLYVLFQWIIHACGFTWWPYPFLELDRPWAPIWYLCMAIVHIPCYGAYAAIVKAKNSCFPYLFPNAFVKS
;
A
#
# COMPACT_ATOMS: atom_id res chain seq x y z
N MET A 1 -1.37 -5.19 -35.32
CA MET A 1 -2.51 -4.37 -35.77
C MET A 1 -2.38 -3.00 -35.13
N ALA A 2 -2.57 -1.91 -35.86
CA ALA A 2 -2.52 -0.57 -35.28
C ALA A 2 -3.73 -0.35 -34.35
N LEU A 3 -3.51 0.24 -33.19
CA LEU A 3 -4.55 0.64 -32.25
C LEU A 3 -5.47 1.62 -32.97
N LEU A 4 -6.73 1.24 -33.23
CA LEU A 4 -7.71 2.13 -33.83
C LEU A 4 -8.09 3.17 -32.77
N VAL A 5 -7.52 4.37 -32.88
CA VAL A 5 -7.76 5.47 -31.95
C VAL A 5 -9.01 6.24 -32.36
N TYR A 6 -10.02 6.21 -31.50
CA TYR A 6 -11.25 6.97 -31.65
C TYR A 6 -11.17 8.30 -30.88
N TRP A 7 -12.08 9.25 -31.17
CA TRP A 7 -12.08 10.56 -30.50
C TRP A 7 -12.24 10.46 -28.97
N TYR A 8 -13.06 9.51 -28.49
CA TYR A 8 -13.26 9.31 -27.05
C TYR A 8 -12.04 8.71 -26.33
N ASP A 9 -11.06 8.15 -27.06
CA ASP A 9 -9.82 7.67 -26.45
C ASP A 9 -9.00 8.83 -25.90
N PHE A 10 -9.02 9.98 -26.60
CA PHE A 10 -8.40 11.21 -26.10
C PHE A 10 -9.04 11.69 -24.79
N ILE A 11 -10.34 11.42 -24.59
CA ILE A 11 -11.02 11.73 -23.32
C ILE A 11 -10.52 10.80 -22.22
N CYS A 12 -10.37 9.50 -22.50
CA CYS A 12 -9.80 8.53 -21.55
C CYS A 12 -8.36 8.91 -21.18
N PHE A 13 -7.54 9.27 -22.17
CA PHE A 13 -6.18 9.76 -21.97
C PHE A 13 -6.14 11.03 -21.12
N ALA A 14 -7.05 11.99 -21.38
CA ALA A 14 -7.16 13.21 -20.59
C ALA A 14 -7.56 12.93 -19.13
N ILE A 15 -8.48 12.00 -18.89
CA ILE A 15 -8.90 11.61 -17.53
C ILE A 15 -7.71 11.05 -16.74
N VAL A 16 -6.97 10.11 -17.32
CA VAL A 16 -5.81 9.50 -16.63
C VAL A 16 -4.69 10.51 -16.44
N ALA A 17 -4.40 11.35 -17.45
CA ALA A 17 -3.42 12.41 -17.33
C ALA A 17 -3.80 13.42 -16.22
N ALA A 18 -5.07 13.82 -16.16
CA ALA A 18 -5.58 14.67 -15.10
C ALA A 18 -5.47 14.00 -13.72
N ALA A 19 -5.77 12.70 -13.59
CA ALA A 19 -5.60 11.95 -12.35
C ALA A 19 -4.13 11.91 -11.89
N ILE A 20 -3.19 11.71 -12.82
CA ILE A 20 -1.75 11.76 -12.53
C ILE A 20 -1.33 13.16 -12.08
N VAL A 21 -1.67 14.20 -12.85
CA VAL A 21 -1.29 15.59 -12.54
C VAL A 21 -1.86 16.03 -11.20
N THR A 22 -3.14 15.76 -10.93
CA THR A 22 -3.80 16.11 -9.66
C THR A 22 -3.18 15.36 -8.49
N SER A 23 -2.87 14.08 -8.65
CA SER A 23 -2.21 13.27 -7.60
C SER A 23 -0.81 13.79 -7.30
N LEU A 24 0.01 14.03 -8.32
CA LEU A 24 1.35 14.60 -8.16
C LEU A 24 1.31 15.98 -7.52
N TRP A 25 0.41 16.86 -7.99
CA TRP A 25 0.24 18.19 -7.42
C TRP A 25 -0.16 18.15 -5.95
N PHE A 26 -1.06 17.24 -5.58
CA PHE A 26 -1.53 17.09 -4.21
C PHE A 26 -0.44 16.56 -3.28
N LEU A 27 0.30 15.54 -3.73
CA LEU A 27 1.47 15.01 -3.02
C LEU A 27 2.54 16.10 -2.85
N LEU A 28 2.92 16.79 -3.93
CA LEU A 28 3.92 17.86 -3.91
C LEU A 28 3.54 19.01 -2.97
N ARG A 29 2.27 19.45 -2.97
CA ARG A 29 1.82 20.52 -2.07
C ARG A 29 1.87 20.11 -0.60
N ARG A 30 1.49 18.88 -0.28
CA ARG A 30 1.42 18.41 1.12
C ARG A 30 2.77 17.96 1.65
N GLU A 31 3.66 17.45 0.80
CA GLU A 31 5.03 17.09 1.18
C GLU A 31 5.94 18.32 1.26
N ARG A 32 5.82 19.31 0.35
CA ARG A 32 6.55 20.58 0.48
C ARG A 32 6.03 21.45 1.62
N GLY A 33 4.73 21.40 1.92
CA GLY A 33 4.16 22.11 3.07
C GLY A 33 4.70 21.62 4.42
N PHE A 34 5.22 20.39 4.49
CA PHE A 34 5.93 19.87 5.66
C PHE A 34 7.35 20.45 5.78
N ILE A 35 7.99 20.80 4.65
CA ILE A 35 9.35 21.37 4.60
C ILE A 35 9.32 22.91 4.74
N GLY A 36 8.25 23.58 4.32
CA GLY A 36 8.16 25.05 4.24
C GLY A 36 7.59 25.78 5.46
N ILE A 37 7.30 25.11 6.59
CA ILE A 37 6.85 25.75 7.84
C ILE A 37 8.03 25.96 8.82
N ASP A 38 9.25 25.63 8.41
CA ASP A 38 10.34 25.31 9.33
C ASP A 38 11.52 26.32 9.31
N ASP A 39 11.22 27.61 9.35
CA ASP A 39 12.22 28.70 9.40
C ASP A 39 12.77 28.97 10.83
N THR A 40 12.58 28.06 11.79
CA THR A 40 13.17 28.15 13.15
C THR A 40 14.10 26.98 13.44
N ALA A 41 15.35 27.12 12.99
CA ALA A 41 16.37 26.08 12.77
C ALA A 41 16.79 25.15 13.95
N GLN A 42 16.28 25.31 15.17
CA GLN A 42 16.69 24.50 16.33
C GLN A 42 15.54 23.65 16.91
N ASP A 43 14.32 24.19 16.99
CA ASP A 43 13.13 23.42 17.35
C ASP A 43 12.67 22.51 16.20
N SER A 44 12.93 22.95 14.96
CA SER A 44 12.74 22.21 13.71
C SER A 44 13.49 20.88 13.67
N LEU A 45 14.80 20.93 13.93
CA LEU A 45 15.66 19.77 13.90
C LEU A 45 15.26 18.77 14.98
N LEU A 46 14.86 19.23 16.16
CA LEU A 46 14.38 18.39 17.26
C LEU A 46 13.00 17.78 16.96
N LEU A 47 12.10 18.51 16.29
CA LEU A 47 10.79 18.02 15.83
C LEU A 47 10.91 17.02 14.69
N VAL A 48 11.75 17.28 13.69
CA VAL A 48 12.08 16.34 12.62
C VAL A 48 12.75 15.10 13.21
N TYR A 49 13.73 15.27 14.10
CA TYR A 49 14.38 14.18 14.83
C TYR A 49 13.39 13.34 15.64
N ARG A 50 12.44 13.98 16.33
CA ARG A 50 11.38 13.28 17.10
C ARG A 50 10.37 12.60 16.18
N SER A 51 9.99 13.24 15.08
CA SER A 51 9.07 12.70 14.06
C SER A 51 9.68 11.49 13.33
N GLU A 52 10.95 11.56 12.96
CA GLU A 52 11.69 10.46 12.35
C GLU A 52 11.95 9.32 13.34
N ARG A 53 12.30 9.64 14.59
CA ARG A 53 12.48 8.62 15.65
C ARG A 53 11.16 7.92 15.98
N LEU A 54 10.07 8.67 16.06
CA LEU A 54 8.73 8.14 16.29
C LEU A 54 8.21 7.37 15.06
N GLY A 55 8.46 7.87 13.86
CA GLY A 55 8.10 7.22 12.59
C GLY A 55 8.85 5.91 12.37
N SER A 56 10.14 5.90 12.65
CA SER A 56 10.99 4.71 12.59
C SER A 56 10.52 3.67 13.62
N ALA A 57 10.37 4.05 14.90
CA ALA A 57 9.89 3.15 15.94
C ALA A 57 8.54 2.50 15.59
N ARG A 58 7.61 3.28 15.05
CA ARG A 58 6.28 2.81 14.61
C ARG A 58 6.32 1.68 13.56
N LEU A 59 7.42 1.52 12.82
CA LEU A 59 7.55 0.46 11.80
C LEU A 59 7.64 -0.94 12.42
N TRP A 60 8.20 -1.07 13.63
CA TRP A 60 8.43 -2.35 14.30
C TRP A 60 7.77 -2.47 15.68
N THR A 61 7.24 -1.38 16.23
CA THR A 61 6.48 -1.42 17.48
C THR A 61 5.00 -1.67 17.24
N SER A 62 4.41 -2.57 18.02
CA SER A 62 2.98 -2.78 18.02
C SER A 62 2.24 -1.63 18.71
N CYS A 63 0.97 -1.40 18.33
CA CYS A 63 0.06 -0.52 19.08
C CYS A 63 -0.44 -1.15 20.40
N TRP A 64 -0.05 -2.38 20.72
CA TRP A 64 -0.41 -3.07 21.96
C TRP A 64 0.75 -3.00 22.97
N ARG A 65 0.44 -2.53 24.20
CA ARG A 65 1.37 -2.44 25.32
C ARG A 65 1.89 -3.84 25.67
N ARG A 66 3.21 -3.94 25.89
CA ARG A 66 3.90 -5.17 26.30
C ARG A 66 3.81 -6.34 25.30
N LEU A 67 3.34 -6.11 24.08
CA LEU A 67 3.38 -7.10 23.03
C LEU A 67 4.82 -7.21 22.52
N HIS A 68 5.41 -8.39 22.61
CA HIS A 68 6.81 -8.59 22.22
C HIS A 68 7.00 -8.25 20.73
N PRO A 69 8.06 -7.52 20.33
CA PRO A 69 8.30 -7.16 18.93
C PRO A 69 8.33 -8.36 17.98
N GLY A 70 8.72 -9.53 18.50
CA GLY A 70 8.71 -10.80 17.76
C GLY A 70 7.33 -11.24 17.25
N TRP A 71 6.22 -10.78 17.83
CA TRP A 71 4.88 -11.11 17.32
C TRP A 71 4.61 -10.45 15.97
N LEU A 72 5.04 -9.20 15.80
CA LEU A 72 4.93 -8.48 14.54
C LEU A 72 5.80 -9.15 13.46
N LEU A 73 7.00 -9.62 13.84
CA LEU A 73 7.85 -10.42 12.96
C LEU A 73 7.16 -11.72 12.56
N PHE A 74 6.57 -12.44 13.51
CA PHE A 74 5.86 -13.69 13.25
C PHE A 74 4.69 -13.47 12.27
N THR A 75 3.79 -12.53 12.54
CA THR A 75 2.62 -12.29 11.69
C THR A 75 3.02 -11.83 10.29
N ARG A 76 4.03 -10.96 10.16
CA ARG A 76 4.54 -10.51 8.86
C ARG A 76 5.21 -11.64 8.08
N SER A 77 5.95 -12.52 8.77
CA SER A 77 6.59 -13.69 8.15
C SER A 77 5.56 -14.70 7.66
N THR A 78 4.54 -15.01 8.46
CA THR A 78 3.43 -15.88 8.05
C THR A 78 2.64 -15.28 6.88
N SER A 79 2.36 -13.98 6.91
CA SER A 79 1.66 -13.29 5.82
C SER A 79 2.49 -13.33 4.53
N PHE A 80 3.78 -13.01 4.60
CA PHE A 80 4.68 -13.08 3.45
C PHE A 80 4.77 -14.48 2.86
N LEU A 81 5.02 -15.50 3.68
CA LEU A 81 5.19 -16.88 3.21
C LEU A 81 3.90 -17.42 2.58
N SER A 82 2.75 -17.18 3.20
CA SER A 82 1.47 -17.63 2.69
C SER A 82 1.08 -16.93 1.38
N MET A 83 1.23 -15.61 1.31
CA MET A 83 0.95 -14.86 0.08
C MET A 83 1.94 -15.23 -1.03
N ALA A 84 3.24 -15.32 -0.74
CA ALA A 84 4.23 -15.77 -1.71
C ALA A 84 3.94 -17.18 -2.25
N ALA A 85 3.50 -18.11 -1.39
CA ALA A 85 3.10 -19.44 -1.81
C ALA A 85 1.85 -19.44 -2.71
N LEU A 86 0.84 -18.61 -2.39
CA LEU A 86 -0.36 -18.47 -3.22
C LEU A 86 -0.04 -17.87 -4.59
N LEU A 87 0.79 -16.83 -4.64
CA LEU A 87 1.23 -16.24 -5.91
C LEU A 87 2.06 -17.24 -6.72
N ALA A 88 3.00 -17.96 -6.08
CA ALA A 88 3.78 -18.99 -6.74
C ALA A 88 2.89 -20.09 -7.32
N TRP A 89 1.86 -20.51 -6.59
CA TRP A 89 0.86 -21.45 -7.09
C TRP A 89 0.16 -20.91 -8.34
N ASP A 90 -0.25 -19.64 -8.31
CA ASP A 90 -0.97 -19.04 -9.44
C ASP A 90 -0.08 -18.92 -10.69
N VAL A 91 1.18 -18.50 -10.51
CA VAL A 91 2.18 -18.46 -11.59
C VAL A 91 2.50 -19.86 -12.14
N ILE A 92 2.59 -20.89 -11.29
CA ILE A 92 2.79 -22.27 -11.77
C ILE A 92 1.61 -22.75 -12.61
N LYS A 93 0.39 -22.32 -12.26
CA LYS A 93 -0.83 -22.75 -12.95
C LYS A 93 -1.09 -21.99 -14.26
N TRP A 94 -0.80 -20.69 -14.30
CA TRP A 94 -1.20 -19.79 -15.40
C TRP A 94 -0.04 -19.06 -16.08
N ASP A 95 1.20 -19.38 -15.71
CA ASP A 95 2.43 -18.73 -16.18
C ASP A 95 2.49 -17.23 -15.83
N ALA A 96 3.57 -16.54 -16.22
CA ALA A 96 3.76 -15.11 -16.01
C ALA A 96 2.68 -14.23 -16.70
N SER A 97 1.83 -14.81 -17.55
CA SER A 97 0.72 -14.12 -18.21
C SER A 97 -0.32 -13.55 -17.22
N ILE A 98 -0.39 -14.10 -16.00
CA ILE A 98 -1.34 -13.63 -14.97
C ILE A 98 -1.06 -12.20 -14.50
N PHE A 99 0.19 -11.71 -14.64
CA PHE A 99 0.56 -10.34 -14.29
C PHE A 99 -0.07 -9.26 -15.20
N VAL A 100 -0.89 -9.66 -16.18
CA VAL A 100 -1.77 -8.73 -16.91
C VAL A 100 -2.93 -8.24 -16.02
N TYR A 101 -3.30 -8.97 -14.96
CA TYR A 101 -4.39 -8.58 -14.06
C TYR A 101 -3.92 -7.63 -12.95
N TYR A 102 -4.77 -6.64 -12.62
CA TYR A 102 -4.50 -5.67 -11.54
C TYR A 102 -4.50 -6.31 -10.14
N THR A 103 -5.25 -7.41 -9.98
CA THR A 103 -5.28 -8.20 -8.75
C THR A 103 -3.87 -8.69 -8.40
N GLU A 104 -3.12 -9.20 -9.38
CA GLU A 104 -1.74 -9.68 -9.19
C GLU A 104 -0.77 -8.55 -8.85
N TRP A 105 -0.93 -7.39 -9.46
CA TRP A 105 -0.14 -6.19 -9.12
C TRP A 105 -0.37 -5.79 -7.66
N THR A 106 -1.63 -5.79 -7.22
CA THR A 106 -2.00 -5.47 -5.83
C THR A 106 -1.46 -6.52 -4.86
N PHE A 107 -1.59 -7.80 -5.20
CA PHE A 107 -1.09 -8.91 -4.39
C PHE A 107 0.43 -8.86 -4.22
N MET A 108 1.16 -8.59 -5.31
CA MET A 108 2.60 -8.35 -5.29
C MET A 108 2.99 -7.15 -4.42
N LEU A 109 2.26 -6.05 -4.52
CA LEU A 109 2.52 -4.87 -3.72
C LEU A 109 2.41 -5.17 -2.21
N VAL A 110 1.42 -5.98 -1.81
CA VAL A 110 1.27 -6.42 -0.42
C VAL A 110 2.37 -7.40 0.01
N ILE A 111 2.81 -8.30 -0.88
CA ILE A 111 3.98 -9.16 -0.62
C ILE A 111 5.24 -8.31 -0.38
N ILE A 112 5.48 -7.29 -1.21
CA ILE A 112 6.61 -6.36 -1.04
C ILE A 112 6.49 -5.62 0.30
N TYR A 113 5.29 -5.15 0.66
CA TYR A 113 5.06 -4.55 1.97
C TYR A 113 5.45 -5.49 3.11
N PHE A 114 5.03 -6.75 3.08
CA PHE A 114 5.37 -7.71 4.13
C PHE A 114 6.85 -8.07 4.14
N ALA A 115 7.48 -8.20 2.98
CA ALA A 115 8.93 -8.39 2.88
C ALA A 115 9.68 -7.23 3.56
N MET A 116 9.27 -5.99 3.31
CA MET A 116 9.83 -4.82 3.98
C MET A 116 9.52 -4.83 5.49
N GLY A 117 8.30 -5.21 5.86
CA GLY A 117 7.89 -5.34 7.25
C GLY A 117 8.71 -6.38 8.02
N ILE A 118 9.13 -7.48 7.40
CA ILE A 118 10.00 -8.48 8.03
C ILE A 118 11.35 -7.84 8.37
N VAL A 119 11.98 -7.17 7.42
CA VAL A 119 13.27 -6.49 7.63
C VAL A 119 13.14 -5.43 8.74
N ALA A 120 12.09 -4.61 8.72
CA ALA A 120 11.81 -3.65 9.79
C ALA A 120 11.65 -4.33 11.16
N SER A 121 10.93 -5.45 11.22
CA SER A 121 10.68 -6.18 12.48
C SER A 121 11.93 -6.86 13.02
N VAL A 122 12.77 -7.44 12.14
CA VAL A 122 14.08 -8.00 12.51
C VAL A 122 14.95 -6.92 13.12
N ASN A 123 15.06 -5.76 12.47
CA ASN A 123 15.80 -4.62 13.01
C ASN A 123 15.25 -4.16 14.37
N GLY A 124 13.93 -4.13 14.54
CA GLY A 124 13.27 -3.84 15.81
C GLY A 124 13.60 -4.84 16.92
N CYS A 125 13.55 -6.14 16.62
CA CYS A 125 13.92 -7.21 17.56
C CYS A 125 15.40 -7.15 17.95
N LEU A 126 16.30 -6.89 16.99
CA LEU A 126 17.73 -6.70 17.24
C LEU A 126 17.97 -5.49 18.14
N LYS A 127 17.28 -4.37 17.89
CA LYS A 127 17.37 -3.18 18.74
C LYS A 127 16.86 -3.44 20.15
N TYR A 128 15.71 -4.10 20.30
CA TYR A 128 15.16 -4.49 21.60
C TYR A 128 16.13 -5.37 22.41
N SER A 129 16.77 -6.34 21.75
CA SER A 129 17.81 -7.20 22.37
C SER A 129 19.07 -6.42 22.76
N LYS A 130 19.49 -5.47 21.91
CA LYS A 130 20.65 -4.61 22.19
C LYS A 130 20.37 -3.61 23.31
N GLU A 131 19.18 -3.03 23.38
CA GLU A 131 18.78 -2.07 24.44
C GLU A 131 18.74 -2.75 25.82
N LEU A 132 18.43 -4.05 25.86
CA LEU A 132 18.60 -4.88 27.06
C LEU A 132 20.07 -5.12 27.46
N THR A 133 21.01 -4.99 26.50
CA THR A 133 22.44 -5.30 26.70
C THR A 133 23.31 -4.03 26.84
N LEU A 134 22.85 -2.88 26.32
CA LEU A 134 23.59 -1.62 26.16
C LEU A 134 23.44 -0.64 27.34
N GLU A 135 22.79 -1.02 28.44
CA GLU A 135 22.88 -0.26 29.72
C GLU A 135 24.32 -0.18 30.28
N ILE A 136 25.37 -0.62 29.55
CA ILE A 136 26.74 -0.82 30.05
C ILE A 136 27.85 -0.06 29.27
N SER A 137 27.63 0.60 28.13
CA SER A 137 28.73 1.40 27.54
C SER A 137 28.33 2.51 26.56
N GLU A 138 28.89 3.70 26.75
CA GLU A 138 28.90 4.83 25.80
C GLU A 138 30.08 4.76 24.82
N ASP A 139 29.91 5.31 23.61
CA ASP A 139 30.83 6.34 23.09
C ASP A 139 30.46 6.92 21.70
N ALA A 140 30.92 8.17 21.46
CA ALA A 140 30.56 9.11 20.37
C ALA A 140 30.78 8.65 18.91
N LEU A 141 31.47 7.53 18.64
CA LEU A 141 31.53 6.95 17.28
C LEU A 141 30.17 6.36 16.85
N VAL A 142 29.36 5.95 17.84
CA VAL A 142 27.98 5.50 17.66
C VAL A 142 27.15 6.61 17.03
N GLU A 143 27.37 7.88 17.39
CA GLU A 143 26.52 8.99 16.96
C GLU A 143 26.57 9.23 15.45
N LYS A 144 27.76 9.22 14.83
CA LYS A 144 27.90 9.46 13.38
C LYS A 144 27.36 8.30 12.53
N VAL A 145 27.60 7.06 12.95
CA VAL A 145 27.03 5.86 12.30
C VAL A 145 25.52 5.81 12.50
N GLU A 146 25.03 6.22 13.67
CA GLU A 146 23.61 6.28 13.99
C GLU A 146 22.88 7.33 13.15
N VAL A 147 23.51 8.47 12.81
CA VAL A 147 22.91 9.51 11.94
C VAL A 147 22.71 9.00 10.51
N GLU A 148 23.72 8.40 9.87
CA GLU A 148 23.57 7.87 8.49
C GLU A 148 22.59 6.68 8.46
N PHE A 149 22.70 5.77 9.44
CA PHE A 149 21.77 4.66 9.59
C PHE A 149 20.33 5.16 9.79
N ARG A 150 20.13 6.20 10.59
CA ARG A 150 18.83 6.82 10.84
C ARG A 150 18.23 7.44 9.58
N GLN A 151 19.03 8.13 8.76
CA GLN A 151 18.55 8.68 7.49
C GLN A 151 18.10 7.56 6.53
N ARG A 152 18.85 6.46 6.46
CA ARG A 152 18.45 5.27 5.69
C ARG A 152 17.17 4.63 6.24
N LEU A 153 17.01 4.57 7.57
CA LEU A 153 15.77 4.08 8.20
C LEU A 153 14.58 5.01 8.00
N GLY A 154 14.80 6.33 7.92
CA GLY A 154 13.77 7.31 7.61
C GLY A 154 13.23 7.11 6.20
N ALA A 155 14.13 7.03 5.20
CA ALA A 155 13.76 6.75 3.81
C ALA A 155 13.07 5.37 3.68
N TYR A 156 13.59 4.36 4.36
CA TYR A 156 12.99 3.02 4.37
C TYR A 156 11.57 3.03 4.95
N GLY A 157 11.38 3.69 6.09
CA GLY A 157 10.08 3.84 6.73
C GLY A 157 9.09 4.60 5.86
N TYR A 158 9.56 5.63 5.19
CA TYR A 158 8.74 6.40 4.25
C TYR A 158 8.23 5.54 3.09
N ILE A 159 9.13 4.79 2.44
CA ILE A 159 8.78 3.87 1.34
C ILE A 159 7.80 2.80 1.84
N MET A 160 8.09 2.16 2.98
CA MET A 160 7.20 1.15 3.55
C MET A 160 5.80 1.72 3.82
N GLN A 161 5.72 2.96 4.30
CA GLN A 161 4.46 3.63 4.57
C GLN A 161 3.69 3.97 3.28
N ILE A 162 4.39 4.38 2.22
CA ILE A 162 3.77 4.58 0.90
C ILE A 162 3.17 3.27 0.40
N ILE A 163 3.93 2.17 0.43
CA ILE A 163 3.46 0.87 -0.04
C ILE A 163 2.25 0.43 0.77
N PHE A 164 2.28 0.56 2.11
CA PHE A 164 1.13 0.26 2.97
C PHE A 164 -0.13 1.03 2.56
N GLN A 165 -0.01 2.33 2.29
CA GLN A 165 -1.13 3.19 1.93
C GLN A 165 -1.67 2.92 0.53
N THR A 166 -0.77 2.66 -0.43
CA THR A 166 -1.13 2.25 -1.79
C THR A 166 -1.84 0.90 -1.75
N SER A 167 -1.32 -0.07 -0.99
CA SER A 167 -1.96 -1.36 -0.74
C SER A 167 -3.34 -1.20 -0.09
N ALA A 168 -3.47 -0.38 0.96
CA ALA A 168 -4.74 -0.16 1.66
C ALA A 168 -5.88 0.25 0.71
N GLY A 169 -5.63 1.21 -0.19
CA GLY A 169 -6.61 1.60 -1.21
C GLY A 169 -6.81 0.53 -2.28
N ALA A 170 -5.72 -0.05 -2.78
CA ALA A 170 -5.74 -1.03 -3.86
C ALA A 170 -6.49 -2.31 -3.47
N VAL A 171 -6.26 -2.85 -2.27
CA VAL A 171 -6.96 -4.06 -1.77
C VAL A 171 -8.47 -3.83 -1.67
N VAL A 172 -8.89 -2.68 -1.14
CA VAL A 172 -10.32 -2.34 -1.06
C VAL A 172 -10.93 -2.21 -2.45
N LEU A 173 -10.22 -1.57 -3.39
CA LEU A 173 -10.67 -1.46 -4.77
C LEU A 173 -10.80 -2.83 -5.44
N THR A 174 -9.77 -3.67 -5.33
CA THR A 174 -9.78 -5.01 -5.94
C THR A 174 -10.92 -5.85 -5.39
N ASP A 175 -11.17 -5.81 -4.09
CA ASP A 175 -12.20 -6.62 -3.46
C ASP A 175 -13.61 -6.09 -3.77
N ILE A 176 -13.81 -4.77 -3.77
CA ILE A 176 -15.08 -4.16 -4.18
C ILE A 176 -15.40 -4.53 -5.64
N VAL A 177 -14.45 -4.34 -6.55
CA VAL A 177 -14.66 -4.66 -7.98
C VAL A 177 -14.87 -6.16 -8.16
N PHE A 178 -14.11 -7.01 -7.47
CA PHE A 178 -14.26 -8.44 -7.54
C PHE A 178 -15.65 -8.91 -7.07
N TRP A 179 -16.02 -8.58 -5.83
CA TRP A 179 -17.24 -9.09 -5.20
C TRP A 179 -18.52 -8.42 -5.69
N LEU A 180 -18.48 -7.12 -6.03
CA LEU A 180 -19.69 -6.36 -6.40
C LEU A 180 -19.86 -6.17 -7.91
N VAL A 181 -18.81 -6.37 -8.71
CA VAL A 181 -18.89 -6.18 -10.17
C VAL A 181 -18.60 -7.49 -10.90
N ILE A 182 -17.43 -8.09 -10.67
CA ILE A 182 -16.98 -9.25 -11.45
C ILE A 182 -17.82 -10.49 -11.15
N VAL A 183 -17.94 -10.87 -9.89
CA VAL A 183 -18.70 -12.06 -9.47
C VAL A 183 -20.17 -12.01 -9.93
N PRO A 184 -20.95 -10.94 -9.67
CA PRO A 184 -22.36 -10.92 -10.04
C PRO A 184 -22.64 -10.70 -11.53
N PHE A 185 -21.79 -9.99 -12.27
CA PHE A 185 -22.11 -9.55 -13.64
C PHE A 185 -21.17 -10.07 -14.73
N LEU A 186 -19.94 -10.48 -14.40
CA LEU A 186 -18.89 -10.81 -15.38
C LEU A 186 -18.31 -12.23 -15.23
N SER A 187 -18.80 -13.03 -14.28
CA SER A 187 -18.40 -14.43 -14.05
C SER A 187 -18.86 -15.35 -15.20
N ASN A 188 -18.23 -15.24 -16.37
CA ASN A 188 -18.32 -16.19 -17.49
C ASN A 188 -17.12 -17.16 -17.49
N SER A 189 -16.96 -18.01 -18.51
CA SER A 189 -15.93 -19.05 -18.62
C SER A 189 -14.46 -18.60 -18.39
N HIS A 190 -14.13 -17.32 -18.60
CA HIS A 190 -12.80 -16.75 -18.32
C HIS A 190 -12.60 -16.27 -16.86
N PHE A 191 -13.70 -16.05 -16.12
CA PHE A 191 -13.73 -15.59 -14.72
C PHE A 191 -14.43 -16.62 -13.82
N GLY A 192 -14.24 -17.92 -14.10
CA GLY A 192 -14.75 -18.95 -13.22
C GLY A 192 -14.22 -18.77 -11.80
N LEU A 193 -15.11 -18.63 -10.82
CA LEU A 193 -14.76 -18.60 -9.39
C LEU A 193 -13.93 -19.85 -9.04
N ASN A 194 -12.63 -19.66 -8.95
CA ASN A 194 -11.69 -20.69 -8.51
C ASN A 194 -11.38 -20.46 -7.02
N THR A 195 -11.27 -21.54 -6.25
CA THR A 195 -10.85 -21.50 -4.84
C THR A 195 -9.59 -20.66 -4.64
N LEU A 196 -8.63 -20.74 -5.55
CA LEU A 196 -7.39 -19.95 -5.48
C LEU A 196 -7.66 -18.44 -5.52
N MET A 197 -8.55 -17.99 -6.40
CA MET A 197 -8.92 -16.59 -6.54
C MET A 197 -9.62 -16.07 -5.28
N ILE A 198 -10.54 -16.87 -4.70
CA ILE A 198 -11.20 -16.56 -3.42
C ILE A 198 -10.16 -16.44 -2.30
N CYS A 199 -9.20 -17.38 -2.24
CA CYS A 199 -8.12 -17.35 -1.27
C CYS A 199 -7.23 -16.11 -1.44
N MET A 200 -6.88 -15.70 -2.66
CA MET A 200 -6.06 -14.52 -2.90
C MET A 200 -6.77 -13.24 -2.42
N HIS A 201 -8.04 -13.03 -2.78
CA HIS A 201 -8.80 -11.88 -2.27
C HIS A 201 -8.93 -11.89 -0.75
N THR A 202 -9.28 -13.04 -0.16
CA THR A 202 -9.44 -13.17 1.29
C THR A 202 -8.12 -12.92 2.05
N THR A 203 -7.00 -13.46 1.57
CA THR A 203 -5.69 -13.31 2.22
C THR A 203 -5.13 -11.90 2.07
N ASN A 204 -5.31 -11.27 0.91
CA ASN A 204 -4.89 -9.91 0.64
C ASN A 204 -5.53 -8.90 1.62
N ALA A 205 -6.86 -8.95 1.78
CA ALA A 205 -7.57 -8.13 2.76
C ALA A 205 -7.30 -8.57 4.20
N GLY A 206 -7.37 -9.87 4.47
CA GLY A 206 -7.23 -10.43 5.82
C GLY A 206 -5.88 -10.11 6.46
N PHE A 207 -4.77 -10.33 5.76
CA PHE A 207 -3.44 -10.06 6.31
C PHE A 207 -3.17 -8.57 6.47
N LEU A 208 -3.61 -7.71 5.53
CA LEU A 208 -3.41 -6.27 5.65
C LEU A 208 -4.23 -5.67 6.81
N LEU A 209 -5.44 -6.20 7.05
CA LEU A 209 -6.25 -5.85 8.22
C LEU A 209 -5.63 -6.34 9.54
N LEU A 210 -5.13 -7.59 9.58
CA LEU A 210 -4.41 -8.11 10.74
C LEU A 210 -3.19 -7.25 11.07
N GLU A 211 -2.41 -6.90 10.06
CA GLU A 211 -1.28 -6.00 10.18
C GLU A 211 -1.71 -4.62 10.71
N THR A 212 -2.82 -4.09 10.21
CA THR A 212 -3.39 -2.81 10.67
C THR A 212 -3.83 -2.86 12.13
N VAL A 213 -4.36 -3.99 12.59
CA VAL A 213 -4.72 -4.21 14.01
C VAL A 213 -3.49 -4.20 14.92
N LEU A 214 -2.33 -4.66 14.43
CA LEU A 214 -1.11 -4.82 15.22
C LEU A 214 -0.18 -3.61 15.16
N ASN A 215 -0.10 -2.90 14.04
CA ASN A 215 0.83 -1.78 13.85
C ASN A 215 0.20 -0.42 14.25
N SER A 216 0.99 0.66 14.18
CA SER A 216 0.53 2.03 14.45
C SER A 216 0.81 2.98 13.27
N LEU A 217 0.83 2.45 12.05
CA LEU A 217 1.14 3.22 10.85
C LEU A 217 0.02 4.23 10.55
N PRO A 218 0.34 5.53 10.37
CA PRO A 218 -0.69 6.52 10.06
C PRO A 218 -1.11 6.43 8.59
N LEU A 219 -2.39 6.69 8.35
CA LEU A 219 -3.02 6.72 7.02
C LEU A 219 -3.56 8.13 6.71
N PRO A 220 -2.70 9.11 6.41
CA PRO A 220 -3.12 10.46 6.09
C PRO A 220 -3.78 10.51 4.71
N TRP A 221 -4.91 11.22 4.62
CA TRP A 221 -5.71 11.35 3.40
C TRP A 221 -4.93 11.80 2.17
N PHE A 222 -3.91 12.66 2.33
CA PHE A 222 -3.21 13.20 1.18
C PHE A 222 -2.43 12.16 0.37
N ARG A 223 -2.09 11.04 1.00
CA ARG A 223 -1.30 9.97 0.38
C ARG A 223 -2.13 9.00 -0.46
N MET A 224 -3.45 9.23 -0.57
CA MET A 224 -4.29 8.64 -1.61
C MET A 224 -3.72 8.89 -3.01
N GLY A 225 -2.96 9.98 -3.21
CA GLY A 225 -2.28 10.24 -4.49
C GLY A 225 -1.38 9.09 -4.95
N TYR A 226 -0.69 8.39 -4.05
CA TYR A 226 0.13 7.22 -4.43
C TYR A 226 -0.71 6.04 -4.91
N PHE A 227 -1.88 5.83 -4.30
CA PHE A 227 -2.84 4.83 -4.76
C PHE A 227 -3.35 5.15 -6.17
N VAL A 228 -3.74 6.41 -6.44
CA VAL A 228 -4.17 6.84 -7.78
C VAL A 228 -3.04 6.70 -8.80
N LEU A 229 -1.80 7.02 -8.44
CA LEU A 229 -0.63 6.85 -9.30
C LEU A 229 -0.36 5.37 -9.61
N TRP A 230 -0.52 4.48 -8.64
CA TRP A 230 -0.36 3.04 -8.84
C TRP A 230 -1.39 2.49 -9.84
N SER A 231 -2.65 2.87 -9.70
CA SER A 231 -3.70 2.45 -10.64
C SER A 231 -3.53 3.09 -12.02
N SER A 232 -3.03 4.33 -12.08
CA SER A 232 -2.68 4.99 -13.35
C SER A 232 -1.51 4.29 -14.04
N LEU A 233 -0.49 3.86 -13.28
CA LEU A 233 0.64 3.09 -13.80
C LEU A 233 0.17 1.78 -14.42
N TYR A 234 -0.77 1.09 -13.78
CA TYR A 234 -1.38 -0.12 -14.34
C TYR A 234 -2.13 0.18 -15.65
N VAL A 235 -2.91 1.26 -15.72
CA VAL A 235 -3.61 1.65 -16.95
C VAL A 235 -2.62 1.95 -18.08
N LEU A 236 -1.53 2.67 -17.79
CA LEU A 236 -0.46 2.94 -18.77
C LEU A 236 0.18 1.64 -19.25
N PHE A 237 0.48 0.71 -18.33
CA PHE A 237 0.97 -0.62 -18.68
C PHE A 237 0.01 -1.34 -19.64
N GLN A 238 -1.30 -1.31 -19.37
CA GLN A 238 -2.32 -1.91 -20.26
C GLN A 238 -2.31 -1.27 -21.64
N TRP A 239 -2.29 0.07 -21.74
CA TRP A 239 -2.22 0.75 -23.03
C TRP A 239 -0.96 0.39 -23.81
N ILE A 240 0.19 0.30 -23.13
CA ILE A 240 1.47 -0.07 -23.77
C ILE A 240 1.40 -1.48 -24.35
N ILE A 241 0.96 -2.48 -23.59
CA ILE A 241 0.91 -3.86 -24.10
C ILE A 241 -0.07 -4.01 -25.26
N HIS A 242 -1.19 -3.29 -25.26
CA HIS A 242 -2.14 -3.28 -26.37
C HIS A 242 -1.58 -2.56 -27.61
N ALA A 243 -0.81 -1.49 -27.42
CA ALA A 243 -0.05 -0.84 -28.50
C ALA A 243 1.01 -1.79 -29.10
N CYS A 244 1.57 -2.68 -28.29
CA CYS A 244 2.49 -3.74 -28.72
C CYS A 244 1.79 -4.95 -29.37
N GLY A 245 0.46 -4.96 -29.48
CA GLY A 245 -0.30 -6.01 -30.17
C GLY A 245 -0.98 -7.04 -29.28
N PHE A 246 -1.08 -6.81 -27.97
CA PHE A 246 -1.98 -7.59 -27.11
C PHE A 246 -3.45 -7.31 -27.50
N THR A 247 -4.23 -8.36 -27.75
CA THR A 247 -5.51 -8.23 -28.46
C THR A 247 -6.75 -8.27 -27.56
N TRP A 248 -6.62 -8.60 -26.28
CA TRP A 248 -7.74 -8.77 -25.36
C TRP A 248 -7.53 -8.00 -24.07
N TRP A 249 -8.59 -7.41 -23.53
CA TRP A 249 -8.52 -6.65 -22.29
C TRP A 249 -8.75 -7.53 -21.07
N PRO A 250 -7.94 -7.41 -20.00
CA PRO A 250 -8.18 -8.15 -18.76
C PRO A 250 -9.47 -7.76 -18.08
N TYR A 251 -9.93 -6.52 -18.28
CA TYR A 251 -11.16 -6.03 -17.71
C TYR A 251 -11.98 -5.26 -18.76
N PRO A 252 -13.28 -5.54 -18.91
CA PRO A 252 -14.13 -4.86 -19.90
C PRO A 252 -14.19 -3.35 -19.72
N PHE A 253 -14.02 -2.85 -18.49
CA PHE A 253 -14.06 -1.41 -18.19
C PHE A 253 -12.75 -0.67 -18.54
N LEU A 254 -11.72 -1.36 -19.02
CA LEU A 254 -10.50 -0.74 -19.56
C LEU A 254 -10.51 -0.65 -21.08
N GLU A 255 -11.39 -1.40 -21.72
CA GLU A 255 -11.51 -1.49 -23.17
C GLU A 255 -11.79 -0.10 -23.77
N LEU A 256 -10.88 0.35 -24.62
CA LEU A 256 -10.97 1.67 -25.26
C LEU A 256 -11.99 1.69 -26.39
N ASP A 257 -12.19 0.58 -27.13
CA ASP A 257 -13.00 0.55 -28.34
C ASP A 257 -14.53 0.73 -28.14
N ARG A 258 -14.96 1.04 -26.91
CA ARG A 258 -16.35 1.29 -26.53
C ARG A 258 -16.63 2.79 -26.44
N PRO A 259 -17.75 3.31 -26.98
CA PRO A 259 -18.10 4.73 -26.84
C PRO A 259 -18.33 5.16 -25.38
N TRP A 260 -18.62 4.20 -24.48
CA TRP A 260 -18.82 4.42 -23.05
C TRP A 260 -17.53 4.35 -22.22
N ALA A 261 -16.36 4.11 -22.85
CA ALA A 261 -15.08 4.03 -22.15
C ALA A 261 -14.80 5.26 -21.26
N PRO A 262 -15.02 6.52 -21.70
CA PRO A 262 -14.77 7.68 -20.84
C PRO A 262 -15.53 7.65 -19.51
N ILE A 263 -16.75 7.09 -19.50
CA ILE A 263 -17.55 6.96 -18.27
C ILE A 263 -16.89 5.97 -17.33
N TRP A 264 -16.44 4.82 -17.83
CA TRP A 264 -15.72 3.84 -17.01
C TRP A 264 -14.43 4.40 -16.43
N TYR A 265 -13.62 5.10 -17.22
CA TYR A 265 -12.38 5.72 -16.75
C TYR A 265 -12.67 6.80 -15.68
N LEU A 266 -13.72 7.59 -15.85
CA LEU A 266 -14.14 8.59 -14.85
C LEU A 266 -14.67 7.94 -13.57
N CYS A 267 -15.53 6.93 -13.68
CA CYS A 267 -16.04 6.16 -12.53
C CYS A 267 -14.91 5.50 -11.75
N MET A 268 -13.94 4.90 -12.47
CA MET A 268 -12.75 4.31 -11.86
C MET A 268 -11.90 5.37 -11.18
N ALA A 269 -11.70 6.56 -11.75
CA ALA A 269 -10.99 7.64 -11.06
C ALA A 269 -11.69 8.06 -9.76
N ILE A 270 -13.03 8.17 -9.77
CA ILE A 270 -13.82 8.58 -8.60
C ILE A 270 -13.82 7.52 -7.50
N VAL A 271 -13.90 6.22 -7.84
CA VAL A 271 -14.01 5.14 -6.83
C VAL A 271 -12.78 5.02 -5.93
N HIS A 272 -11.62 5.57 -6.33
CA HIS A 272 -10.43 5.61 -5.48
C HIS A 272 -10.69 6.33 -4.15
N ILE A 273 -11.51 7.39 -4.17
CA ILE A 273 -11.84 8.20 -2.99
C ILE A 273 -12.56 7.36 -1.93
N PRO A 274 -13.71 6.73 -2.22
CA PRO A 274 -14.38 5.87 -1.23
C PRO A 274 -13.57 4.63 -0.87
N CYS A 275 -12.79 4.03 -1.78
CA CYS A 275 -11.94 2.89 -1.45
C CYS A 275 -10.86 3.25 -0.41
N TYR A 276 -10.12 4.33 -0.64
CA TYR A 276 -9.13 4.81 0.32
C TYR A 276 -9.81 5.27 1.63
N GLY A 277 -10.96 5.95 1.51
CA GLY A 277 -11.74 6.42 2.64
C GLY A 277 -12.28 5.31 3.52
N ALA A 278 -12.72 4.20 2.95
CA ALA A 278 -13.19 3.03 3.70
C ALA A 278 -12.05 2.45 4.55
N TYR A 279 -10.86 2.27 3.98
CA TYR A 279 -9.71 1.81 4.76
C TYR A 279 -9.29 2.82 5.84
N ALA A 280 -9.28 4.11 5.51
CA ALA A 280 -9.01 5.18 6.47
C ALA A 280 -10.01 5.17 7.63
N ALA A 281 -11.28 4.90 7.35
CA ALA A 281 -12.31 4.76 8.37
C ALA A 281 -12.04 3.57 9.30
N ILE A 282 -11.58 2.42 8.77
CA ILE A 282 -11.17 1.25 9.58
C ILE A 282 -10.03 1.62 10.54
N VAL A 283 -8.98 2.27 10.02
CA VAL A 283 -7.84 2.72 10.85
C VAL A 283 -8.29 3.71 11.92
N LYS A 284 -9.15 4.67 11.56
CA LYS A 284 -9.70 5.66 12.50
C LYS A 284 -10.59 5.01 13.56
N ALA A 285 -11.44 4.05 13.17
CA ALA A 285 -12.30 3.31 14.08
C ALA A 285 -11.48 2.50 15.08
N LYS A 286 -10.46 1.79 14.62
CA LYS A 286 -9.50 1.09 15.49
C LYS A 286 -8.90 2.05 16.53
N ASN A 287 -8.30 3.16 16.08
CA ASN A 287 -7.61 4.10 16.96
C ASN A 287 -8.56 4.85 17.90
N SER A 288 -9.83 4.97 17.54
CA SER A 288 -10.85 5.61 18.40
C SER A 288 -11.45 4.62 19.40
N CYS A 289 -11.78 3.39 18.99
CA CYS A 289 -12.51 2.43 19.81
C CYS A 289 -11.59 1.61 20.74
N PHE A 290 -10.42 1.18 20.27
CA PHE A 290 -9.57 0.24 21.03
C PHE A 290 -8.99 0.84 22.32
N PRO A 291 -8.68 2.15 22.42
CA PRO A 291 -8.33 2.74 23.71
C PRO A 291 -9.42 2.64 24.79
N TYR A 292 -10.70 2.61 24.40
CA TYR A 292 -11.82 2.46 25.34
C TYR A 292 -12.08 0.98 25.66
N LEU A 293 -11.98 0.09 24.67
CA LEU A 293 -12.19 -1.35 24.86
C LEU A 293 -11.03 -2.01 25.63
N PHE A 294 -9.79 -1.52 25.43
CA PHE A 294 -8.57 -2.11 25.98
C PHE A 294 -7.66 -1.05 26.62
N PRO A 295 -8.13 -0.32 27.66
CA PRO A 295 -7.43 0.85 28.20
C PRO A 295 -6.03 0.55 28.77
N ASN A 296 -5.82 -0.68 29.26
CA ASN A 296 -4.57 -1.11 29.85
C ASN A 296 -3.62 -1.79 28.85
N ALA A 297 -4.11 -2.16 27.66
CA ALA A 297 -3.39 -2.94 26.67
C ALA A 297 -3.17 -2.21 25.34
N PHE A 298 -3.92 -1.16 25.00
CA PHE A 298 -3.75 -0.42 23.75
C PHE A 298 -3.03 0.92 23.98
N VAL A 299 -2.09 1.25 23.10
CA VAL A 299 -1.35 2.52 23.12
C VAL A 299 -2.22 3.57 22.40
N LYS A 300 -2.59 4.64 23.12
CA LYS A 300 -3.26 5.79 22.49
C LYS A 300 -2.34 6.39 21.43
N SER A 301 -2.79 6.37 20.18
CA SER A 301 -2.09 6.95 19.03
C SER A 301 -2.31 8.46 18.92
#